data_AF-A0A8B8HUA7-F1
#
_entry.id   AF-A0A8B8HUA7-F1
#
_cell.length_a   1.000
_cell.length_b   1.000
_cell.length_c   1.000
_cell.angle_alpha   90.00
_cell.angle_beta   90.00
_cell.angle_gamma   90.00
#
_symmetry.space_group_name_H-M   'P 1'
#
loop_
_entity.id
_entity.type
_entity.pdbx_description
1 polymer ?
#
loop_
_entity_poly.entity_id
_entity_poly.type
_entity_poly.pdbx_seq_one_letter_code
_entity_poly.pdbx_strand_id
1 'polypeptide(L)'
;MKTEIQKLLTLQKFFKNVQTCRNRITVDLEKPSKILVQNIHHSWLRSINGKTTHHFPVYFDKTIADKYAKTYYGIINQHSFDVNQIVYEEKEIEYDVHNKVQLKFDLMIPQSDVMQYFIQWQRYRKYWWSSVTTTPSLFSINDMKHGVGRSDVNIIANFKWGQQVVESISVNSNGSDVSPESMVKNTSCLTCTMGLETAFVTILLDGLSNATKEEYLRLHNKMAPYKISFALDSQDPKVLNTLKELAQLLFHKLKSKELSAWLPSFTLPIQAQVKENLHLGVTYTAILNENTLSKGIFHLLNSSTMLKEQVHVADFDIYATLLCKK
;
A
#
# COMPACT_ATOMS: atom_id res chain seq x y z
N MET A 1 -21.16 3.72 2.65
CA MET A 1 -19.89 3.36 3.33
C MET A 1 -19.98 2.15 4.25
N LYS A 2 -20.94 2.09 5.21
CA LYS A 2 -21.13 0.96 6.14
C LYS A 2 -21.12 -0.42 5.48
N THR A 3 -21.87 -0.58 4.38
CA THR A 3 -21.92 -1.83 3.60
C THR A 3 -20.57 -2.23 3.00
N GLU A 4 -19.76 -1.26 2.57
CA GLU A 4 -18.45 -1.52 1.95
C GLU A 4 -17.40 -1.88 3.00
N ILE A 5 -17.47 -1.26 4.19
CA ILE A 5 -16.67 -1.68 5.32
C ILE A 5 -17.07 -3.09 5.76
N GLN A 6 -18.35 -3.41 5.83
CA GLN A 6 -18.80 -4.78 6.13
C GLN A 6 -18.26 -5.79 5.12
N LYS A 7 -18.29 -5.47 3.81
CA LYS A 7 -17.67 -6.31 2.77
C LYS A 7 -16.15 -6.43 2.97
N LEU A 8 -15.46 -5.35 3.31
CA LEU A 8 -14.03 -5.39 3.58
C LEU A 8 -13.70 -6.28 4.80
N LEU A 9 -14.54 -6.25 5.84
CA LEU A 9 -14.40 -7.09 7.02
C LEU A 9 -14.66 -8.58 6.76
N THR A 10 -15.24 -8.96 5.61
CA THR A 10 -15.35 -10.38 5.23
C THR A 10 -14.05 -10.96 4.68
N LEU A 11 -13.01 -10.15 4.46
CA LEU A 11 -11.68 -10.60 4.07
C LEU A 11 -10.96 -11.30 5.24
N GLN A 12 -11.38 -12.53 5.57
CA GLN A 12 -10.89 -13.32 6.71
C GLN A 12 -9.38 -13.58 6.71
N LYS A 13 -8.71 -13.47 5.56
CA LYS A 13 -7.24 -13.59 5.47
C LYS A 13 -6.51 -12.30 5.82
N PHE A 14 -7.19 -11.15 5.76
CA PHE A 14 -6.64 -9.83 6.11
C PHE A 14 -6.99 -9.43 7.54
N PHE A 15 -8.09 -9.95 8.08
CA PHE A 15 -8.65 -9.52 9.34
C PHE A 15 -9.00 -10.70 10.24
N LYS A 16 -8.80 -10.54 11.55
CA LYS A 16 -9.30 -11.44 12.58
C LYS A 16 -9.91 -10.65 13.74
N ASN A 17 -10.57 -11.35 14.66
CA ASN A 17 -11.05 -10.80 15.93
C ASN A 17 -11.83 -9.50 15.78
N VAL A 18 -12.85 -9.49 14.93
CA VAL A 18 -13.72 -8.32 14.74
C VAL A 18 -14.51 -8.09 16.03
N GLN A 19 -14.20 -7.02 16.74
CA GLN A 19 -14.90 -6.61 17.97
C GLN A 19 -15.72 -5.36 17.69
N THR A 20 -17.03 -5.45 17.93
CA THR A 20 -17.95 -4.33 17.79
C THR A 20 -18.42 -3.89 19.17
N CYS A 21 -18.13 -2.64 19.55
CA CYS A 21 -18.57 -2.05 20.80
C CYS A 21 -19.18 -0.67 20.55
N ARG A 22 -20.49 -0.52 20.80
CA ARG A 22 -21.25 0.72 20.57
C ARG A 22 -21.05 1.26 19.14
N ASN A 23 -20.26 2.32 19.01
CA ASN A 23 -19.97 3.05 17.79
C ASN A 23 -18.56 2.75 17.25
N ARG A 24 -17.89 1.71 17.75
CA ARG A 24 -16.51 1.41 17.40
C ARG A 24 -16.37 -0.04 16.96
N ILE A 25 -15.73 -0.25 15.81
CA ILE A 25 -15.33 -1.58 15.33
C ILE A 25 -13.81 -1.64 15.39
N THR A 26 -13.27 -2.58 16.14
CA THR A 26 -11.82 -2.83 16.24
C THR A 26 -11.52 -4.18 15.63
N VAL A 27 -10.53 -4.24 14.76
CA VAL A 27 -10.20 -5.43 13.97
C VAL A 27 -8.70 -5.64 13.99
N ASP A 28 -8.26 -6.85 14.30
CA ASP A 28 -6.85 -7.21 14.28
C ASP A 28 -6.38 -7.53 12.85
N LEU A 29 -5.17 -7.08 12.53
CA LEU A 29 -4.55 -7.30 11.24
C LEU A 29 -3.84 -8.66 11.17
N GLU A 30 -4.21 -9.44 10.17
CA GLU A 30 -3.50 -10.65 9.78
C GLU A 30 -2.25 -10.35 8.95
N LYS A 31 -1.44 -11.38 8.72
CA LYS A 31 -0.16 -11.25 8.01
C LYS A 31 -0.24 -10.53 6.65
N PRO A 32 -1.21 -10.82 5.75
CA PRO A 32 -1.33 -10.11 4.47
C PRO A 32 -1.54 -8.60 4.66
N SER A 33 -2.32 -8.20 5.67
CA SER A 33 -2.56 -6.80 6.00
C SER A 33 -1.29 -6.11 6.47
N LYS A 34 -0.52 -6.75 7.35
CA LYS A 34 0.75 -6.20 7.84
C LYS A 34 1.75 -5.97 6.69
N ILE A 35 1.81 -6.89 5.74
CA ILE A 35 2.65 -6.74 4.55
C ILE A 35 2.14 -5.60 3.65
N LEU A 36 0.83 -5.48 3.45
CA LEU A 36 0.25 -4.37 2.69
C LEU A 36 0.57 -3.01 3.33
N VAL A 37 0.41 -2.88 4.64
CA VAL A 37 0.77 -1.68 5.41
C VAL A 37 2.26 -1.34 5.23
N GLN A 38 3.16 -2.34 5.30
CA GLN A 38 4.58 -2.17 5.01
C GLN A 38 4.85 -1.70 3.58
N ASN A 39 4.18 -2.28 2.59
CA ASN A 39 4.33 -1.89 1.19
C ASN A 39 3.89 -0.43 0.96
N ILE A 40 2.80 0.00 1.59
CA ILE A 40 2.30 1.38 1.52
C ILE A 40 3.35 2.34 2.09
N HIS A 41 3.84 2.05 3.29
CA HIS A 41 4.85 2.87 3.95
C HIS A 41 6.15 2.97 3.16
N HIS A 42 6.70 1.84 2.70
CA HIS A 42 7.89 1.85 1.86
C HIS A 42 7.69 2.60 0.54
N SER A 43 6.52 2.45 -0.09
CA SER A 43 6.19 3.19 -1.32
C SER A 43 6.10 4.69 -1.08
N TRP A 44 5.51 5.11 0.04
CA TRP A 44 5.44 6.51 0.45
C TRP A 44 6.83 7.10 0.65
N LEU A 45 7.71 6.43 1.41
CA LEU A 45 9.10 6.83 1.62
C LEU A 45 9.88 6.93 0.32
N ARG A 46 9.78 5.92 -0.55
CA ARG A 46 10.43 5.93 -1.88
C ARG A 46 9.93 7.07 -2.75
N SER A 47 8.63 7.38 -2.68
CA SER A 47 8.04 8.49 -3.42
C SER A 47 8.59 9.82 -2.95
N ILE A 48 8.71 10.05 -1.65
CA ILE A 48 9.34 11.26 -1.11
C ILE A 48 10.79 11.32 -1.53
N ASN A 49 11.58 10.29 -1.26
CA ASN A 49 13.00 10.28 -1.61
C ASN A 49 13.23 10.57 -3.09
N GLY A 50 12.44 9.96 -3.99
CA GLY A 50 12.54 10.20 -5.42
C GLY A 50 12.21 11.63 -5.86
N LYS A 51 11.51 12.43 -5.04
CA LYS A 51 11.22 13.85 -5.29
C LYS A 51 12.18 14.80 -4.57
N THR A 52 13.00 14.31 -3.65
CA THR A 52 13.86 15.16 -2.80
C THR A 52 15.35 14.92 -3.00
N THR A 53 15.78 13.70 -3.34
CA THR A 53 17.19 13.25 -3.31
C THR A 53 18.17 14.15 -4.09
N HIS A 54 17.70 14.81 -5.17
CA HIS A 54 18.55 15.67 -5.99
C HIS A 54 18.37 17.17 -5.70
N HIS A 55 17.48 17.53 -4.78
CA HIS A 55 17.09 18.92 -4.53
C HIS A 55 17.42 19.38 -3.11
N PHE A 56 17.20 18.52 -2.11
CA PHE A 56 17.44 18.87 -0.71
C PHE A 56 17.59 17.62 0.17
N PRO A 57 18.40 17.71 1.24
CA PRO A 57 18.55 16.62 2.20
C PRO A 57 17.24 16.39 2.95
N VAL A 58 16.97 15.13 3.31
CA VAL A 58 15.83 14.73 4.13
C VAL A 58 16.34 14.01 5.37
N TYR A 59 15.86 14.44 6.54
CA TYR A 59 16.26 13.92 7.84
C TYR A 59 15.11 13.17 8.49
N PHE A 60 15.44 12.20 9.36
CA PHE A 60 14.46 11.52 10.23
C PHE A 60 14.39 12.13 11.64
N ASP A 61 15.35 13.01 11.97
CA ASP A 61 15.46 13.65 13.27
C ASP A 61 15.56 15.16 13.07
N LYS A 62 14.59 15.88 13.64
CA LYS A 62 14.53 17.34 13.59
C LYS A 62 15.74 17.98 14.26
N THR A 63 16.24 17.42 15.36
CA THR A 63 17.39 17.98 16.08
C THR A 63 18.68 17.92 15.24
N ILE A 64 18.85 16.82 14.49
CA ILE A 64 19.96 16.67 13.54
C ILE A 64 19.77 17.65 12.38
N ALA A 65 18.55 17.76 11.86
CA ALA A 65 18.23 18.69 10.78
C ALA A 65 18.56 20.13 11.18
N ASP A 66 18.08 20.60 12.33
CA ASP A 66 18.29 21.96 12.82
C ASP A 66 19.78 22.26 13.10
N LYS A 67 20.58 21.23 13.44
CA LYS A 67 22.02 21.36 13.68
C LYS A 67 22.88 21.41 12.41
N TYR A 68 22.50 20.67 11.37
CA TYR A 68 23.35 20.45 10.19
C TYR A 68 22.77 21.01 8.88
N ALA A 69 21.49 21.36 8.83
CA ALA A 69 20.89 21.94 7.65
C ALA A 69 21.45 23.35 7.43
N LYS A 70 22.24 23.48 6.35
CA LYS A 70 22.80 24.77 5.92
C LYS A 70 21.82 25.57 5.04
N THR A 71 20.76 24.94 4.54
CA THR A 71 19.79 25.43 3.54
C THR A 71 18.42 24.79 3.76
N TYR A 72 17.53 24.82 2.76
CA TYR A 72 16.27 24.07 2.68
C TYR A 72 16.44 22.56 2.87
N TYR A 73 15.50 21.94 3.57
CA TYR A 73 15.57 20.53 3.96
C TYR A 73 14.18 19.95 4.22
N GLY A 74 14.08 18.62 4.12
CA GLY A 74 12.91 17.87 4.53
C GLY A 74 13.11 17.15 5.86
N ILE A 75 12.01 16.91 6.57
CA ILE A 75 11.95 16.07 7.77
C ILE A 75 10.84 15.04 7.56
N ILE A 76 11.14 13.78 7.80
CA ILE A 76 10.14 12.72 7.91
C ILE A 76 9.89 12.48 9.40
N ASN A 77 8.69 12.83 9.85
CA ASN A 77 8.24 12.56 11.21
C ASN A 77 7.43 11.28 11.21
N GLN A 78 7.94 10.26 11.92
CA GLN A 78 7.24 9.01 12.10
C GLN A 78 7.36 8.53 13.55
N HIS A 79 6.24 8.58 14.27
CA HIS A 79 6.15 8.01 15.61
C HIS A 79 5.64 6.57 15.51
N SER A 80 6.46 5.59 15.91
CA SER A 80 6.17 4.14 16.00
C SER A 80 5.47 3.48 14.79
N PHE A 81 6.13 2.50 14.17
CA PHE A 81 5.56 1.74 13.04
C PHE A 81 4.89 0.45 13.53
N ASP A 82 3.80 0.56 14.28
CA ASP A 82 3.05 -0.62 14.74
C ASP A 82 1.54 -0.49 14.56
N VAL A 83 1.10 -0.85 13.35
CA VAL A 83 -0.32 -1.02 13.01
C VAL A 83 -0.65 -2.50 13.11
N ASN A 84 -1.15 -2.91 14.27
CA ASN A 84 -1.67 -4.26 14.49
C ASN A 84 -3.19 -4.35 14.39
N GLN A 85 -3.86 -3.20 14.41
CA GLN A 85 -5.32 -3.11 14.49
C GLN A 85 -5.81 -1.94 13.65
N ILE A 86 -7.01 -2.08 13.10
CA ILE A 86 -7.76 -0.97 12.51
C ILE A 86 -8.96 -0.70 13.40
N VAL A 87 -9.18 0.59 13.66
CA VAL A 87 -10.29 1.07 14.45
C VAL A 87 -11.16 1.92 13.55
N TYR A 88 -12.40 1.50 13.38
CA TYR A 88 -13.45 2.26 12.72
C TYR A 88 -14.34 2.90 13.79
N GLU A 89 -14.61 4.18 13.64
CA GLU A 89 -15.47 4.96 14.53
C GLU A 89 -16.70 5.46 13.75
N GLU A 90 -17.88 5.03 14.16
CA GLU A 90 -19.16 5.43 13.58
C GLU A 90 -19.48 6.86 14.01
N LYS A 91 -19.45 7.76 13.04
CA LYS A 91 -20.08 9.08 13.08
C LYS A 91 -21.45 8.98 12.42
N GLU A 92 -22.30 9.98 12.67
CA GLU A 92 -23.75 10.00 12.39
C GLU A 92 -24.24 9.25 11.14
N ILE A 93 -23.48 9.29 10.03
CA ILE A 93 -23.83 8.63 8.76
C ILE A 93 -22.67 7.78 8.20
N GLU A 94 -21.48 7.85 8.81
CA GLU A 94 -20.22 7.40 8.24
C GLU A 94 -19.22 6.86 9.28
N TYR A 95 -18.53 5.75 8.99
CA TYR A 95 -17.34 5.30 9.72
C TYR A 95 -16.05 6.01 9.30
N ASP A 96 -15.40 6.69 10.23
CA ASP A 96 -14.04 7.16 10.05
C ASP A 96 -13.02 6.10 10.50
N VAL A 97 -11.89 6.06 9.81
CA VAL A 97 -10.74 5.25 10.23
C VAL A 97 -9.90 6.08 11.19
N HIS A 98 -9.72 5.58 12.41
CA HIS A 98 -8.85 6.19 13.39
C HIS A 98 -7.38 5.88 13.04
N ASN A 99 -6.60 6.92 12.74
CA ASN A 99 -5.18 6.80 12.41
C ASN A 99 -4.33 6.91 13.68
N LYS A 100 -3.75 5.79 14.12
CA LYS A 100 -2.73 5.78 15.18
C LYS A 100 -1.36 6.15 14.59
N VAL A 101 -1.09 5.77 13.34
CA VAL A 101 0.17 6.07 12.66
C VAL A 101 -0.04 7.12 11.58
N GLN A 102 0.57 8.29 11.78
CA GLN A 102 0.63 9.36 10.79
C GLN A 102 2.00 9.39 10.11
N LEU A 103 1.98 9.36 8.77
CA LEU A 103 3.14 9.61 7.94
C LEU A 103 3.18 11.09 7.60
N LYS A 104 4.15 11.80 8.20
CA LYS A 104 4.28 13.24 8.04
C LYS A 104 5.62 13.59 7.40
N PHE A 105 5.55 14.41 6.37
CA PHE A 105 6.71 14.98 5.69
C PHE A 105 6.62 16.50 5.76
N ASP A 106 7.58 17.12 6.42
CA ASP A 106 7.72 18.57 6.52
C ASP A 106 8.87 19.02 5.64
N LEU A 107 8.68 20.08 4.86
CA LEU A 107 9.65 20.61 3.91
C LEU A 107 9.83 22.11 4.16
N MET A 108 11.04 22.49 4.59
CA MET A 108 11.44 23.87 4.80
C MET A 108 11.95 24.45 3.48
N ILE A 109 11.28 25.49 2.99
CA ILE A 109 11.50 26.09 1.66
C ILE A 109 11.51 27.63 1.74
N PRO A 110 12.05 28.33 0.72
CA PRO A 110 12.00 29.79 0.71
C PRO A 110 10.56 30.28 0.62
N GLN A 111 10.27 31.36 1.34
CA GLN A 111 8.95 32.00 1.30
C GLN A 111 8.61 32.54 -0.10
N SER A 112 9.60 32.90 -0.93
CA SER A 112 9.37 33.37 -2.31
C SER A 112 8.73 32.30 -3.21
N ASP A 113 9.08 31.04 -2.99
CA ASP A 113 8.74 29.94 -3.90
C ASP A 113 7.67 29.00 -3.29
N VAL A 114 7.18 29.36 -2.09
CA VAL A 114 6.31 28.53 -1.26
C VAL A 114 5.08 28.01 -2.02
N MET A 115 4.43 28.86 -2.81
CA MET A 115 3.25 28.48 -3.59
C MET A 115 3.58 27.56 -4.77
N GLN A 116 4.75 27.74 -5.38
CA GLN A 116 5.23 26.86 -6.45
C GLN A 116 5.44 25.45 -5.91
N TYR A 117 6.16 25.32 -4.79
CA TYR A 117 6.35 24.03 -4.12
C TYR A 117 5.01 23.46 -3.64
N PHE A 118 4.12 24.28 -3.10
CA PHE A 118 2.81 23.83 -2.64
C PHE A 118 2.02 23.17 -3.77
N ILE A 119 1.88 23.83 -4.93
CA ILE A 119 1.19 23.27 -6.09
C ILE A 119 1.90 22.02 -6.64
N GLN A 120 3.24 22.03 -6.65
CA GLN A 120 4.03 20.89 -7.13
C GLN A 120 3.84 19.65 -6.25
N TRP A 121 3.87 19.80 -4.93
CA TRP A 121 3.69 18.69 -3.99
C TRP A 121 2.26 18.16 -4.00
N GLN A 122 1.25 19.00 -4.23
CA GLN A 122 -0.11 18.53 -4.48
C GLN A 122 -0.15 17.55 -5.67
N ARG A 123 0.50 17.90 -6.79
CA ARG A 123 0.58 17.02 -7.96
C ARG A 123 1.36 15.74 -7.66
N TYR A 124 2.49 15.83 -6.96
CA TYR A 124 3.31 14.66 -6.61
C TYR A 124 2.58 13.68 -5.71
N ARG A 125 1.91 14.18 -4.67
CA ARG A 125 1.18 13.34 -3.73
C ARG A 125 -0.08 12.76 -4.37
N LYS A 126 -0.84 13.53 -5.17
CA LYS A 126 -1.97 13.00 -5.95
C LYS A 126 -1.53 11.93 -6.96
N TYR A 127 -0.42 12.16 -7.65
CA TYR A 127 0.15 11.17 -8.57
C TYR A 127 0.57 9.89 -7.83
N TRP A 128 1.16 10.00 -6.64
CA TRP A 128 1.52 8.84 -5.84
C TRP A 128 0.30 7.96 -5.58
N TRP A 129 -0.80 8.54 -5.10
CA TRP A 129 -2.07 7.81 -4.92
C TRP A 129 -2.52 7.12 -6.20
N SER A 130 -2.59 7.86 -7.31
CA SER A 130 -2.94 7.30 -8.62
C SER A 130 -2.00 6.18 -9.10
N SER A 131 -0.74 6.16 -8.64
CA SER A 131 0.28 5.18 -9.05
C SER A 131 0.32 3.90 -8.21
N VAL A 132 -0.31 3.90 -7.04
CA VAL A 132 -0.36 2.74 -6.13
C VAL A 132 -1.73 2.08 -6.08
N THR A 133 -2.72 2.64 -6.76
CA THR A 133 -4.07 2.10 -6.89
C THR A 133 -4.34 1.56 -8.29
N THR A 134 -5.49 0.93 -8.45
CA THR A 134 -5.97 0.38 -9.73
C THR A 134 -6.90 1.34 -10.46
N THR A 135 -7.46 2.33 -9.75
CA THR A 135 -8.29 3.40 -10.32
C THR A 135 -7.62 4.77 -10.14
N PRO A 136 -6.78 5.23 -11.10
CA PRO A 136 -6.12 6.54 -10.99
C PRO A 136 -7.08 7.73 -10.86
N SER A 137 -8.26 7.63 -11.49
CA SER A 137 -9.32 8.65 -11.48
C SER A 137 -10.08 8.75 -10.16
N LEU A 138 -9.87 7.81 -9.23
CA LEU A 138 -10.47 7.85 -7.90
C LEU A 138 -10.02 9.09 -7.12
N PHE A 139 -8.81 9.58 -7.38
CA PHE A 139 -8.19 10.64 -6.58
C PHE A 139 -8.26 12.01 -7.26
N SER A 140 -8.70 13.01 -6.50
CA SER A 140 -8.66 14.43 -6.89
C SER A 140 -8.10 15.28 -5.74
N ILE A 141 -7.86 16.56 -6.03
CA ILE A 141 -7.46 17.56 -5.05
C ILE A 141 -8.66 18.48 -4.87
N ASN A 142 -9.01 18.81 -3.63
CA ASN A 142 -10.11 19.75 -3.36
C ASN A 142 -9.65 21.22 -3.51
N ASP A 143 -10.62 22.13 -3.43
CA ASP A 143 -10.33 23.56 -3.48
C ASP A 143 -9.46 23.99 -2.30
N MET A 144 -8.50 24.87 -2.60
CA MET A 144 -7.59 25.41 -1.60
C MET A 144 -8.36 26.25 -0.59
N LYS A 145 -8.15 25.93 0.69
CA LYS A 145 -8.69 26.70 1.81
C LYS A 145 -7.62 27.68 2.26
N HIS A 146 -7.99 28.95 2.36
CA HIS A 146 -7.13 29.99 2.89
C HIS A 146 -7.56 30.32 4.32
N GLY A 147 -6.71 29.97 5.28
CA GLY A 147 -6.77 30.45 6.65
C GLY A 147 -5.81 31.61 6.88
N VAL A 148 -5.91 32.28 8.03
CA VAL A 148 -4.97 33.34 8.43
C VAL A 148 -3.56 32.72 8.55
N GLY A 149 -2.68 33.03 7.60
CA GLY A 149 -1.29 32.56 7.61
C GLY A 149 -1.07 31.09 7.24
N ARG A 150 -2.12 30.39 6.78
CA ARG A 150 -2.07 28.96 6.44
C ARG A 150 -2.92 28.69 5.21
N SER A 151 -2.39 27.92 4.27
CA SER A 151 -3.16 27.41 3.12
C SER A 151 -3.17 25.89 3.13
N ASP A 152 -4.33 25.31 2.89
CA ASP A 152 -4.56 23.87 3.01
C ASP A 152 -5.25 23.32 1.76
N VAL A 153 -4.82 22.14 1.32
CA VAL A 153 -5.59 21.30 0.41
C VAL A 153 -5.62 19.87 0.95
N ASN A 154 -6.63 19.12 0.52
CA ASN A 154 -6.74 17.69 0.75
C ASN A 154 -6.74 16.95 -0.57
N ILE A 155 -6.09 15.79 -0.56
CA ILE A 155 -6.32 14.75 -1.55
C ILE A 155 -7.53 13.95 -1.09
N ILE A 156 -8.49 13.80 -1.99
CA ILE A 156 -9.74 13.10 -1.74
C ILE A 156 -9.88 11.88 -2.64
N ALA A 157 -10.40 10.78 -2.09
CA ALA A 157 -10.85 9.61 -2.81
C ALA A 157 -12.37 9.72 -3.07
N ASN A 158 -12.78 9.68 -4.33
CA ASN A 158 -14.15 9.87 -4.79
C ASN A 158 -14.86 8.51 -4.93
N PHE A 159 -15.19 7.88 -3.82
CA PHE A 159 -15.94 6.63 -3.85
C PHE A 159 -17.41 6.88 -4.23
N LYS A 160 -18.08 5.84 -4.73
CA LYS A 160 -19.49 5.90 -5.14
C LYS A 160 -20.43 6.32 -4.00
N TRP A 161 -20.01 6.12 -2.76
CA TRP A 161 -20.80 6.43 -1.56
C TRP A 161 -20.40 7.74 -0.88
N GLY A 162 -19.42 8.48 -1.40
CA GLY A 162 -18.96 9.72 -0.79
C GLY A 162 -17.48 10.01 -1.00
N GLN A 163 -17.10 11.26 -0.80
CA GLN A 163 -15.72 11.70 -0.84
C GLN A 163 -15.05 11.48 0.52
N GLN A 164 -13.84 10.92 0.51
CA GLN A 164 -13.05 10.73 1.72
C GLN A 164 -11.72 11.46 1.61
N VAL A 165 -11.33 12.19 2.65
CA VAL A 165 -9.99 12.77 2.73
C VAL A 165 -8.99 11.67 3.05
N VAL A 166 -7.94 11.54 2.24
CA VAL A 166 -6.92 10.50 2.39
C VAL A 166 -5.54 11.05 2.75
N GLU A 167 -5.26 12.29 2.38
CA GLU A 167 -4.01 12.98 2.71
C GLU A 167 -4.26 14.49 2.73
N SER A 168 -3.61 15.20 3.65
CA SER A 168 -3.67 16.65 3.77
C SER A 168 -2.32 17.27 3.45
N ILE A 169 -2.33 18.36 2.70
CA ILE A 169 -1.13 19.13 2.35
C ILE A 169 -1.39 20.56 2.79
N SER A 170 -0.55 21.08 3.66
CA SER A 170 -0.69 22.44 4.19
C SER A 170 0.61 23.20 4.06
N VAL A 171 0.51 24.51 4.07
CA VAL A 171 1.66 25.39 4.11
C VAL A 171 1.42 26.55 5.05
N ASN A 172 2.40 26.80 5.92
CA ASN A 172 2.35 27.87 6.90
C ASN A 172 3.26 29.01 6.42
N SER A 173 2.65 30.17 6.16
CA SER A 173 3.32 31.35 5.61
C SER A 173 3.75 32.37 6.69
N ASN A 174 3.38 32.15 7.96
CA ASN A 174 3.68 33.06 9.06
C ASN A 174 4.79 32.51 9.98
N GLY A 175 5.91 33.24 10.06
CA GLY A 175 7.05 32.96 10.93
C GLY A 175 6.83 33.31 12.40
N SER A 176 5.74 32.87 13.04
CA SER A 176 5.47 33.16 14.46
C SER A 176 5.83 32.03 15.44
N ASP A 177 6.05 30.80 14.97
CA ASP A 177 6.49 29.67 15.82
C ASP A 177 7.86 29.12 15.39
N VAL A 178 8.74 30.01 14.91
CA VAL A 178 10.15 29.67 14.73
C VAL A 178 10.83 29.96 16.05
N SER A 179 11.27 28.91 16.74
CA SER A 179 12.18 29.03 17.86
C SER A 179 13.33 29.98 17.50
N PRO A 180 13.80 30.86 18.41
CA PRO A 180 14.78 31.92 18.11
C PRO A 180 16.15 31.45 17.59
N GLU A 181 16.36 30.14 17.46
CA GLU A 181 17.64 29.49 17.15
C GLU A 181 17.76 28.98 15.71
N SER A 182 16.69 29.04 14.89
CA SER A 182 16.78 28.64 13.48
C SER A 182 17.38 29.77 12.63
N MET A 183 18.57 29.53 12.07
CA MET A 183 19.38 30.54 11.36
C MET A 183 18.81 30.97 10.00
N VAL A 184 17.71 30.39 9.51
CA VAL A 184 17.19 30.66 8.16
C VAL A 184 16.02 31.63 8.23
N LYS A 185 16.32 32.94 8.28
CA LYS A 185 15.30 33.99 8.12
C LYS A 185 14.60 33.81 6.77
N ASN A 186 13.26 33.94 6.73
CA ASN A 186 12.41 33.92 5.52
C ASN A 186 12.09 32.54 4.91
N THR A 187 11.90 31.50 5.73
CA THR A 187 11.41 30.18 5.30
C THR A 187 9.94 29.94 5.61
N SER A 188 9.27 29.16 4.76
CA SER A 188 7.95 28.60 5.01
C SER A 188 8.04 27.08 5.14
N CYS A 189 7.08 26.49 5.86
CA CYS A 189 7.01 25.04 6.04
C CYS A 189 5.83 24.47 5.25
N LEU A 190 6.12 23.59 4.30
CA LEU A 190 5.15 22.75 3.62
C LEU A 190 5.05 21.40 4.35
N THR A 191 3.84 20.95 4.65
CA THR A 191 3.59 19.70 5.35
C THR A 191 2.68 18.80 4.51
N CYS A 192 3.08 17.56 4.27
CA CYS A 192 2.22 16.47 3.79
C CYS A 192 1.93 15.51 4.94
N THR A 193 0.67 15.23 5.22
CA THR A 193 0.24 14.31 6.30
C THR A 193 -0.75 13.28 5.79
N MET A 194 -0.42 12.00 5.95
CA MET A 194 -1.24 10.86 5.54
C MET A 194 -1.40 9.88 6.69
N GLY A 195 -2.63 9.44 6.94
CA GLY A 195 -2.93 8.36 7.88
C GLY A 195 -2.64 7.00 7.25
N LEU A 196 -1.82 6.17 7.90
CA LEU A 196 -1.42 4.88 7.33
C LEU A 196 -2.59 3.88 7.32
N GLU A 197 -3.42 3.88 8.36
CA GLU A 197 -4.63 3.07 8.46
C GLU A 197 -5.66 3.48 7.41
N THR A 198 -5.90 4.79 7.26
CA THR A 198 -6.75 5.31 6.17
C THR A 198 -6.21 4.85 4.82
N ALA A 199 -4.92 4.97 4.55
CA ALA A 199 -4.35 4.55 3.28
C ALA A 199 -4.51 3.06 3.00
N PHE A 200 -4.30 2.22 4.02
CA PHE A 200 -4.53 0.79 3.94
C PHE A 200 -5.99 0.47 3.58
N VAL A 201 -6.96 1.08 4.27
CA VAL A 201 -8.38 0.87 4.01
C VAL A 201 -8.77 1.38 2.62
N THR A 202 -8.31 2.56 2.22
CA THR A 202 -8.59 3.14 0.89
C THR A 202 -8.10 2.23 -0.24
N ILE A 203 -6.89 1.67 -0.13
CA ILE A 203 -6.32 0.78 -1.15
C ILE A 203 -7.09 -0.54 -1.24
N LEU A 204 -7.52 -1.11 -0.11
CA LEU A 204 -8.37 -2.30 -0.11
C LEU A 204 -9.74 -2.03 -0.73
N LEU A 205 -10.36 -0.88 -0.42
CA LEU A 205 -11.64 -0.48 -0.99
C LEU A 205 -11.56 -0.23 -2.50
N ASP A 206 -10.48 0.39 -2.99
CA ASP A 206 -10.21 0.51 -4.43
C ASP A 206 -10.12 -0.88 -5.09
N GLY A 207 -9.37 -1.81 -4.49
CA GLY A 207 -9.21 -3.15 -5.04
C GLY A 207 -10.50 -3.97 -5.05
N LEU A 208 -11.32 -3.86 -4.00
CA LEU A 208 -12.64 -4.51 -3.93
C LEU A 208 -13.64 -3.92 -4.93
N SER A 209 -13.60 -2.59 -5.12
CA SER A 209 -14.50 -1.91 -6.05
C SER A 209 -14.28 -2.33 -7.51
N ASN A 210 -13.10 -2.87 -7.82
CA ASN A 210 -12.70 -3.36 -9.14
C ASN A 210 -12.62 -4.89 -9.22
N ALA A 211 -13.20 -5.59 -8.25
CA ALA A 211 -13.28 -7.04 -8.31
C ALA A 211 -14.10 -7.49 -9.53
N THR A 212 -13.56 -8.44 -10.29
CA THR A 212 -14.23 -9.05 -11.44
C THR A 212 -15.25 -10.10 -10.99
N LYS A 213 -15.93 -10.75 -11.94
CA LYS A 213 -16.82 -11.88 -11.65
C LYS A 213 -16.10 -13.02 -10.92
N GLU A 214 -14.79 -13.15 -11.07
CA GLU A 214 -13.97 -14.13 -10.36
C GLU A 214 -13.64 -13.73 -8.90
N GLU A 215 -14.23 -12.65 -8.38
CA GLU A 215 -14.03 -12.14 -7.01
C GLU A 215 -12.55 -11.79 -6.68
N TYR A 216 -11.76 -11.42 -7.69
CA TYR A 216 -10.36 -11.05 -7.51
C TYR A 216 -10.21 -9.73 -6.72
N LEU A 217 -9.46 -9.77 -5.60
CA LEU A 217 -9.05 -8.55 -4.89
C LEU A 217 -7.95 -7.84 -5.70
N ARG A 218 -8.35 -6.91 -6.56
CA ARG A 218 -7.44 -6.30 -7.52
C ARG A 218 -6.53 -5.26 -6.87
N LEU A 219 -5.34 -5.67 -6.44
CA LEU A 219 -4.33 -4.76 -5.91
C LEU A 219 -3.30 -4.39 -6.99
N HIS A 220 -2.80 -3.16 -6.93
CA HIS A 220 -1.67 -2.77 -7.77
C HIS A 220 -0.45 -3.65 -7.43
N ASN A 221 0.35 -4.03 -8.44
CA ASN A 221 1.48 -4.94 -8.27
C ASN A 221 2.42 -4.49 -7.15
N LYS A 222 2.69 -3.19 -7.00
CA LYS A 222 3.56 -2.67 -5.93
C LYS A 222 2.97 -2.83 -4.52
N MET A 223 1.65 -2.85 -4.38
CA MET A 223 0.94 -2.93 -3.10
C MET A 223 0.64 -4.37 -2.68
N ALA A 224 0.37 -5.27 -3.63
CA ALA A 224 -0.02 -6.65 -3.37
C ALA A 224 0.85 -7.31 -2.28
N PRO A 225 0.25 -7.90 -1.22
CA PRO A 225 1.00 -8.53 -0.13
C PRO A 225 1.96 -9.61 -0.65
N TYR A 226 1.45 -10.45 -1.54
CA TYR A 226 2.19 -11.52 -2.19
C TYR A 226 2.12 -11.32 -3.69
N LYS A 227 3.27 -11.40 -4.37
CA LYS A 227 3.32 -11.33 -5.83
C LYS A 227 2.96 -12.66 -6.46
N ILE A 228 3.38 -13.76 -5.82
CA ILE A 228 3.25 -15.12 -6.34
C ILE A 228 2.63 -16.04 -5.29
N SER A 229 1.74 -16.93 -5.74
CA SER A 229 1.24 -18.07 -4.97
C SER A 229 1.32 -19.34 -5.83
N PHE A 230 0.96 -20.47 -5.24
CA PHE A 230 0.98 -21.77 -5.89
C PHE A 230 -0.42 -22.39 -5.90
N ALA A 231 -0.67 -23.28 -6.85
CA ALA A 231 -1.81 -24.17 -6.83
C ALA A 231 -1.41 -25.52 -7.43
N LEU A 232 -1.99 -26.61 -6.93
CA LEU A 232 -1.66 -27.96 -7.38
C LEU A 232 -2.84 -28.57 -8.13
N ASP A 233 -2.55 -29.08 -9.33
CA ASP A 233 -3.50 -29.73 -10.21
C ASP A 233 -3.07 -31.18 -10.43
N SER A 234 -3.51 -32.06 -9.53
CA SER A 234 -3.29 -33.51 -9.58
C SER A 234 -4.36 -34.19 -8.75
N GLN A 235 -4.85 -35.35 -9.24
CA GLN A 235 -5.78 -36.20 -8.50
C GLN A 235 -5.06 -37.37 -7.80
N ASP A 236 -3.82 -37.68 -8.19
CA ASP A 236 -3.03 -38.74 -7.55
C ASP A 236 -2.38 -38.23 -6.25
N PRO A 237 -2.67 -38.86 -5.08
CA PRO A 237 -2.09 -38.48 -3.79
C PRO A 237 -0.56 -38.54 -3.75
N LYS A 238 0.06 -39.50 -4.45
CA LYS A 238 1.53 -39.64 -4.48
C LYS A 238 2.16 -38.49 -5.23
N VAL A 239 1.64 -38.19 -6.42
CA VAL A 239 2.05 -37.03 -7.23
C VAL A 239 1.84 -35.74 -6.45
N LEU A 240 0.71 -35.60 -5.76
CA LEU A 240 0.38 -34.41 -4.99
C LEU A 240 1.41 -34.13 -3.89
N ASN A 241 1.91 -35.16 -3.20
CA ASN A 241 2.95 -34.98 -2.19
C ASN A 241 4.27 -34.48 -2.81
N THR A 242 4.70 -35.05 -3.92
CA THR A 242 5.88 -34.57 -4.66
C THR A 242 5.70 -33.14 -5.16
N LEU A 243 4.51 -32.78 -5.62
CA LEU A 243 4.19 -31.41 -6.03
C LEU A 243 4.22 -30.41 -4.87
N LYS A 244 3.80 -30.81 -3.66
CA LYS A 244 3.90 -29.98 -2.45
C LYS A 244 5.37 -29.70 -2.11
N GLU A 245 6.22 -30.71 -2.18
CA GLU A 245 7.67 -30.56 -1.95
C GLU A 245 8.29 -29.63 -3.00
N LEU A 246 7.91 -29.78 -4.28
CA LEU A 246 8.36 -28.88 -5.34
C LEU A 246 7.89 -27.44 -5.12
N ALA A 247 6.62 -27.24 -4.73
CA ALA A 247 6.09 -25.91 -4.43
C ALA A 247 6.85 -25.25 -3.26
N GLN A 248 7.17 -26.02 -2.21
CA GLN A 248 8.00 -25.56 -1.08
C GLN A 248 9.40 -25.14 -1.54
N LEU A 249 10.05 -25.94 -2.39
CA LEU A 249 11.36 -25.62 -2.94
C LEU A 249 11.32 -24.31 -3.76
N LEU A 250 10.34 -24.18 -4.66
CA LEU A 250 10.18 -22.98 -5.48
C LEU A 250 9.87 -21.75 -4.63
N PHE A 251 9.02 -21.90 -3.61
CA PHE A 251 8.74 -20.85 -2.64
C PHE A 251 10.01 -20.36 -1.92
N HIS A 252 10.89 -21.28 -1.49
CA HIS A 252 12.18 -20.91 -0.88
C HIS A 252 13.11 -20.21 -1.88
N LYS A 253 13.15 -20.66 -3.13
CA LYS A 253 13.91 -19.96 -4.19
C LYS A 253 13.42 -18.53 -4.38
N LEU A 254 12.10 -18.30 -4.48
CA LEU A 254 11.53 -16.96 -4.59
C LEU A 254 11.88 -16.08 -3.38
N LYS A 255 11.77 -16.63 -2.17
CA LYS A 255 12.16 -15.90 -0.95
C LYS A 255 13.64 -15.51 -0.93
N SER A 256 14.54 -16.36 -1.43
CA SER A 256 15.97 -16.04 -1.54
C SER A 256 16.25 -14.84 -2.47
N LYS A 257 15.30 -14.50 -3.37
CA LYS A 257 15.34 -13.33 -4.25
C LYS A 257 14.56 -12.13 -3.70
N GLU A 258 14.12 -12.21 -2.45
CA GLU A 258 13.29 -11.22 -1.75
C GLU A 258 11.92 -10.99 -2.42
N LEU A 259 11.40 -12.00 -3.12
CA LEU A 259 10.06 -11.94 -3.68
C LEU A 259 9.02 -12.36 -2.65
N SER A 260 7.99 -11.54 -2.45
CA SER A 260 6.90 -11.89 -1.55
C SER A 260 6.04 -12.97 -2.20
N ALA A 261 5.96 -14.13 -1.55
CA ALA A 261 5.19 -15.27 -2.01
C ALA A 261 4.30 -15.82 -0.90
N TRP A 262 3.19 -16.44 -1.29
CA TRP A 262 2.29 -17.21 -0.43
C TRP A 262 2.41 -18.70 -0.75
N LEU A 263 2.49 -19.53 0.30
CA LEU A 263 2.47 -20.98 0.15
C LEU A 263 1.20 -21.52 0.82
N PRO A 264 0.20 -21.97 0.04
CA PRO A 264 -1.04 -22.54 0.59
C PRO A 264 -0.82 -23.88 1.30
N SER A 265 -1.83 -24.32 2.05
CA SER A 265 -1.88 -25.67 2.65
C SER A 265 -2.17 -26.77 1.63
N PHE A 266 -2.68 -26.41 0.44
CA PHE A 266 -3.09 -27.32 -0.63
C PHE A 266 -4.13 -28.37 -0.19
N THR A 267 -5.02 -27.99 0.72
CA THR A 267 -6.11 -28.85 1.23
C THR A 267 -7.40 -28.72 0.42
N LEU A 268 -7.46 -27.76 -0.49
CA LEU A 268 -8.64 -27.44 -1.30
C LEU A 268 -8.51 -28.01 -2.72
N PRO A 269 -9.62 -28.23 -3.45
CA PRO A 269 -9.58 -28.49 -4.88
C PRO A 269 -8.92 -27.33 -5.66
N ILE A 270 -8.32 -27.62 -6.82
CA ILE A 270 -7.57 -26.64 -7.64
C ILE A 270 -8.34 -25.32 -7.87
N GLN A 271 -9.62 -25.38 -8.24
CA GLN A 271 -10.43 -24.18 -8.47
C GLN A 271 -10.56 -23.32 -7.20
N ALA A 272 -10.73 -23.96 -6.04
CA ALA A 272 -10.82 -23.27 -4.76
C ALA A 272 -9.46 -22.74 -4.27
N GLN A 273 -8.35 -23.42 -4.59
CA GLN A 273 -6.99 -22.90 -4.35
C GLN A 273 -6.74 -21.61 -5.15
N VAL A 274 -7.10 -21.61 -6.45
CA VAL A 274 -6.96 -20.42 -7.30
C VAL A 274 -7.86 -19.30 -6.77
N LYS A 275 -9.12 -19.59 -6.42
CA LYS A 275 -10.04 -18.61 -5.83
C LYS A 275 -9.48 -18.00 -4.53
N GLU A 276 -8.91 -18.81 -3.63
CA GLU A 276 -8.24 -18.31 -2.42
C GLU A 276 -7.08 -17.36 -2.75
N ASN A 277 -6.27 -17.69 -3.76
CA ASN A 277 -5.17 -16.83 -4.21
C ASN A 277 -5.68 -15.50 -4.78
N LEU A 278 -6.80 -15.51 -5.51
CA LEU A 278 -7.45 -14.31 -6.03
C LEU A 278 -7.98 -13.42 -4.89
N HIS A 279 -8.60 -14.00 -3.85
CA HIS A 279 -9.06 -13.24 -2.68
C HIS A 279 -7.92 -12.64 -1.84
N LEU A 280 -6.73 -13.26 -1.89
CA LEU A 280 -5.52 -12.70 -1.27
C LEU A 280 -4.92 -11.52 -2.06
N GLY A 281 -5.42 -11.24 -3.27
CA GLY A 281 -4.89 -10.20 -4.15
C GLY A 281 -3.50 -10.53 -4.69
N VAL A 282 -3.19 -11.83 -4.84
CA VAL A 282 -1.91 -12.27 -5.40
C VAL A 282 -1.87 -11.97 -6.89
N THR A 283 -0.74 -11.45 -7.39
CA THR A 283 -0.61 -11.04 -8.80
C THR A 283 -0.51 -12.24 -9.76
N TYR A 284 0.22 -13.29 -9.38
CA TYR A 284 0.41 -14.50 -10.18
C TYR A 284 0.23 -15.79 -9.38
N THR A 285 -0.34 -16.82 -10.01
CA THR A 285 -0.45 -18.17 -9.42
C THR A 285 0.29 -19.19 -10.28
N ALA A 286 1.31 -19.84 -9.73
CA ALA A 286 2.02 -20.95 -10.36
C ALA A 286 1.21 -22.24 -10.16
N ILE A 287 0.63 -22.77 -11.24
CA ILE A 287 -0.18 -23.99 -11.25
C ILE A 287 0.72 -25.16 -11.65
N LEU A 288 1.03 -26.02 -10.68
CA LEU A 288 1.92 -27.18 -10.84
C LEU A 288 1.10 -28.46 -11.03
N ASN A 289 1.54 -29.34 -11.91
CA ASN A 289 0.88 -30.61 -12.23
C ASN A 289 1.89 -31.71 -12.60
N GLU A 290 1.43 -32.87 -13.07
CA GLU A 290 2.25 -34.00 -13.49
C GLU A 290 3.26 -33.62 -14.60
N ASN A 291 2.89 -32.70 -15.50
CA ASN A 291 3.79 -32.19 -16.54
C ASN A 291 4.94 -31.38 -15.95
N THR A 292 4.73 -30.72 -14.80
CA THR A 292 5.79 -30.02 -14.09
C THR A 292 6.84 -30.99 -13.57
N LEU A 293 6.44 -32.15 -13.06
CA LEU A 293 7.38 -33.17 -12.59
C LEU A 293 8.11 -33.87 -13.74
N SER A 294 7.41 -34.18 -14.83
CA SER A 294 7.97 -34.94 -15.95
C SER A 294 8.77 -34.10 -16.94
N LYS A 295 8.36 -32.85 -17.18
CA LYS A 295 8.94 -31.96 -18.21
C LYS A 295 9.50 -30.65 -17.67
N GLY A 296 9.34 -30.39 -16.37
CA GLY A 296 9.78 -29.12 -15.77
C GLY A 296 8.95 -27.90 -16.18
N ILE A 297 7.77 -28.08 -16.80
CA ILE A 297 6.93 -26.97 -17.29
C ILE A 297 5.67 -26.84 -16.43
N PHE A 298 5.33 -25.63 -16.02
CA PHE A 298 4.10 -25.31 -15.30
C PHE A 298 3.39 -24.10 -15.91
N HIS A 299 2.15 -23.85 -15.50
CA HIS A 299 1.40 -22.68 -15.95
C HIS A 299 1.48 -21.55 -14.92
N LEU A 300 1.91 -20.36 -15.33
CA LEU A 300 1.83 -19.14 -14.54
C LEU A 300 0.58 -18.36 -14.94
N LEU A 301 -0.41 -18.32 -14.04
CA LEU A 301 -1.66 -17.58 -14.23
C LEU A 301 -1.48 -16.12 -13.77
N ASN A 302 -1.83 -15.15 -14.61
CA ASN A 302 -1.93 -13.75 -14.23
C ASN A 302 -3.34 -13.47 -13.69
N SER A 303 -3.44 -13.05 -12.42
CA SER A 303 -4.73 -12.85 -11.74
C SER A 303 -5.57 -11.70 -12.32
N SER A 304 -4.95 -10.73 -13.02
CA SER A 304 -5.68 -9.59 -13.59
C SER A 304 -6.28 -9.89 -14.96
N THR A 305 -5.61 -10.74 -15.74
CA THR A 305 -6.03 -11.09 -17.12
C THR A 305 -6.61 -12.49 -17.24
N MET A 306 -6.44 -13.33 -16.22
CA MET A 306 -6.75 -14.76 -16.20
C MET A 306 -6.07 -15.57 -17.32
N LEU A 307 -5.03 -15.02 -17.95
CA LEU A 307 -4.23 -15.70 -18.96
C LEU A 307 -3.15 -16.57 -18.30
N LYS A 308 -2.87 -17.72 -18.92
CA LYS A 308 -1.84 -18.67 -18.49
C LYS A 308 -0.66 -18.63 -19.46
N GLU A 309 0.53 -18.54 -18.91
CA GLU A 309 1.80 -18.65 -19.64
C GLU A 309 2.52 -19.94 -19.22
N GLN A 310 3.28 -20.56 -20.13
CA GLN A 310 4.11 -21.71 -19.78
C GLN A 310 5.49 -21.24 -19.33
N VAL A 311 5.94 -21.72 -18.17
CA VAL A 311 7.24 -21.37 -17.59
C VAL A 311 7.96 -22.64 -17.20
N HIS A 312 9.26 -22.68 -17.51
CA HIS A 312 10.12 -23.77 -17.08
C HIS A 312 10.63 -23.53 -15.65
N VAL A 313 10.66 -24.57 -14.82
CA VAL A 313 11.02 -24.51 -13.40
C VAL A 313 12.44 -23.95 -13.18
N ALA A 314 13.36 -24.21 -14.11
CA ALA A 314 14.74 -23.73 -14.02
C ALA A 314 14.85 -22.20 -14.15
N ASP A 315 13.96 -21.56 -14.91
CA ASP A 315 14.02 -20.13 -15.22
C ASP A 315 13.09 -19.29 -14.32
N PHE A 316 12.32 -19.96 -13.46
CA PHE A 316 11.20 -19.34 -12.77
C PHE A 316 11.61 -18.18 -11.86
N ASP A 317 12.66 -18.31 -11.04
CA ASP A 317 13.06 -17.27 -10.10
C ASP A 317 13.58 -16.01 -10.79
N ILE A 318 14.31 -16.18 -11.91
CA ILE A 318 14.77 -15.09 -12.76
C ILE A 318 13.56 -14.40 -13.41
N TYR A 319 12.67 -15.17 -14.03
CA TYR A 319 11.48 -14.64 -14.69
C TYR A 319 10.55 -13.91 -13.72
N ALA A 320 10.28 -14.52 -12.55
CA ALA A 320 9.50 -13.94 -11.48
C ALA A 320 10.08 -12.60 -10.99
N THR A 321 11.41 -12.50 -10.90
CA THR A 321 12.09 -11.26 -10.51
C THR A 321 11.84 -10.14 -11.53
N LEU A 322 11.94 -10.45 -12.83
CA LEU A 322 11.69 -9.48 -13.91
C LEU A 322 10.23 -9.03 -13.96
N LEU A 323 9.28 -9.93 -13.68
CA LEU A 323 7.86 -9.61 -13.63
C LEU A 323 7.51 -8.75 -12.42
N CYS A 324 8.03 -9.09 -11.24
CA CYS A 324 7.55 -8.52 -9.99
C CYS A 324 8.31 -7.26 -9.52
N LYS A 325 9.55 -7.03 -9.97
CA LYS A 325 10.37 -5.87 -9.55
C LYS A 325 10.20 -4.60 -10.42
N LYS A 326 9.29 -4.59 -11.39
CA LYS A 326 8.90 -3.40 -12.18
C LYS A 326 7.85 -2.54 -11.45
#